data_AF-A0A948QE65-F1
#
_entry.id   AF-A0A948QE65-F1
#
_cell.length_a   1.000
_cell.length_b   1.000
_cell.length_c   1.000
_cell.angle_alpha   90.00
_cell.angle_beta   90.00
_cell.angle_gamma   90.00
#
_symmetry.space_group_name_H-M   'P 1'
#
loop_
_entity.id
_entity.type
_entity.pdbx_description
1 polymer ?
#
loop_
_entity_poly.entity_id
_entity_poly.type
_entity_poly.pdbx_seq_one_letter_code
_entity_poly.pdbx_strand_id
1 'polypeptide(L)'
;MIRQPVVAGQFYPGSASQLKVMIEKMVDAEAEKQEVIGLVSPHAGYMYSGPVAGAVISRVKFKDTFIILGPNHTGRGKPLSIMSEGKWQTPLGDVEIDAELAQHLLSISHHLQEDDAAHAFEHSIEVQLPFLQYFRPDVRIVPITLSFASIDAYKEIGREIARAISDTRREAVIMASSDMTHYEPHDVAARKDRQAIDAILRLDEDELFRRVEEHNIS
;
A
#
# COMPACT_ATOMS: atom_id res chain seq x y z
N MET A 1 13.60 7.84 12.81
CA MET A 1 12.50 8.83 12.99
C MET A 1 11.20 8.12 13.38
N ILE A 2 10.21 8.79 14.00
CA ILE A 2 8.85 8.27 14.20
C ILE A 2 7.86 9.11 13.40
N ARG A 3 7.21 8.54 12.37
CA ARG A 3 6.14 9.21 11.63
C ARG A 3 4.83 9.10 12.40
N GLN A 4 4.22 10.24 12.73
CA GLN A 4 2.94 10.31 13.42
C GLN A 4 1.78 9.99 12.46
N PRO A 5 0.66 9.41 12.94
CA PRO A 5 -0.52 9.24 12.10
C PRO A 5 -1.13 10.60 11.77
N VAL A 6 -1.52 10.81 10.51
CA VAL A 6 -2.07 12.09 10.04
C VAL A 6 -3.57 12.04 9.76
N VAL A 7 -4.16 10.84 9.67
CA VAL A 7 -5.61 10.67 9.45
C VAL A 7 -6.33 9.89 10.56
N ALA A 8 -5.64 9.55 11.64
CA ALA A 8 -6.27 9.03 12.86
C ALA A 8 -7.29 10.02 13.43
N GLY A 9 -8.50 9.55 13.72
CA GLY A 9 -9.65 10.37 14.10
C GLY A 9 -10.44 10.96 12.92
N GLN A 10 -9.97 10.77 11.68
CA GLN A 10 -10.65 11.24 10.47
C GLN A 10 -11.03 10.07 9.55
N PHE A 11 -10.05 9.29 9.10
CA PHE A 11 -10.26 8.16 8.18
C PHE A 11 -10.61 6.88 8.95
N TYR A 12 -10.09 6.76 10.16
CA TYR A 12 -10.35 5.67 11.09
C TYR A 12 -10.28 6.18 12.53
N PRO A 13 -10.83 5.45 13.52
CA PRO A 13 -10.85 5.91 14.92
C PRO A 13 -9.44 6.17 15.49
N GLY A 14 -9.27 7.29 16.20
CA GLY A 14 -8.01 7.62 16.88
C GLY A 14 -7.76 6.82 18.18
N SER A 15 -8.76 6.10 18.69
CA SER A 15 -8.65 5.23 19.86
C SER A 15 -8.37 3.79 19.45
N ALA A 16 -7.39 3.16 20.09
CA ALA A 16 -7.02 1.77 19.87
C ALA A 16 -8.21 0.80 19.99
N SER A 17 -9.05 0.98 21.04
CA SER A 17 -10.18 0.08 21.30
C SER A 17 -11.29 0.24 20.25
N GLN A 18 -11.60 1.48 19.87
CA GLN A 18 -12.59 1.76 18.83
C GLN A 18 -12.12 1.28 17.46
N LEU A 19 -10.84 1.46 17.15
CA LEU A 19 -10.22 1.02 15.90
C LEU A 19 -10.28 -0.51 15.75
N LYS A 20 -9.92 -1.26 16.80
CA LYS A 20 -10.03 -2.73 16.80
C LYS A 20 -11.46 -3.20 16.56
N VAL A 21 -12.43 -2.65 17.29
CA VAL A 21 -13.86 -3.00 17.13
C VAL A 21 -14.37 -2.65 15.72
N MET A 22 -13.87 -1.60 15.10
CA MET A 22 -14.23 -1.25 13.73
C MET A 22 -13.65 -2.23 12.71
N ILE A 23 -12.36 -2.58 12.85
CA ILE A 23 -11.67 -3.55 11.98
C ILE A 23 -12.33 -4.93 12.10
N GLU A 24 -12.64 -5.38 13.31
CA GLU A 24 -13.33 -6.66 13.58
C GLU A 24 -14.63 -6.84 12.78
N LYS A 25 -15.34 -5.74 12.47
CA LYS A 25 -16.59 -5.78 11.69
C LYS A 25 -16.37 -5.81 10.18
N MET A 26 -15.14 -5.59 9.73
CA MET A 26 -14.76 -5.47 8.32
C MET A 26 -13.92 -6.65 7.85
N VAL A 27 -13.33 -7.40 8.78
CA VAL A 27 -12.54 -8.59 8.50
C VAL A 27 -13.38 -9.86 8.60
N ASP A 28 -13.02 -10.82 7.76
CA ASP A 28 -13.46 -12.21 7.84
C ASP A 28 -12.35 -13.05 8.47
N ALA A 29 -12.55 -13.50 9.71
CA ALA A 29 -11.58 -14.31 10.44
C ALA A 29 -11.49 -15.75 9.92
N GLU A 30 -12.57 -16.23 9.30
CA GLU A 30 -12.71 -17.61 8.80
C GLU A 30 -12.33 -17.73 7.30
N ALA A 31 -11.96 -16.61 6.67
CA ALA A 31 -11.51 -16.61 5.29
C ALA A 31 -10.31 -17.53 5.08
N GLU A 32 -10.39 -18.37 4.05
CA GLU A 32 -9.28 -19.22 3.62
C GLU A 32 -8.07 -18.36 3.26
N LYS A 33 -6.94 -18.63 3.92
CA LYS A 33 -5.69 -17.89 3.71
C LYS A 33 -4.96 -18.39 2.46
N GLN A 34 -4.52 -17.45 1.64
CA GLN A 34 -3.85 -17.66 0.36
C GLN A 34 -2.42 -17.13 0.43
N GLU A 35 -1.48 -17.91 -0.12
CA GLU A 35 -0.15 -17.42 -0.42
C GLU A 35 -0.24 -16.48 -1.63
N VAL A 36 0.24 -15.24 -1.47
CA VAL A 36 0.19 -14.21 -2.51
C VAL A 36 1.54 -13.55 -2.66
N ILE A 37 1.87 -13.15 -3.90
CA ILE A 37 3.03 -12.29 -4.18
C ILE A 37 2.70 -10.84 -3.82
N GLY A 38 1.48 -10.42 -4.14
CA GLY A 38 1.00 -9.09 -3.81
C GLY A 38 -0.51 -8.95 -3.89
N LEU A 39 -0.99 -7.77 -3.51
CA LEU A 39 -2.40 -7.40 -3.47
C LEU A 39 -2.60 -5.93 -3.82
N VAL A 40 -3.82 -5.58 -4.20
CA VAL A 40 -4.29 -4.19 -4.33
C VAL A 40 -5.33 -3.93 -3.25
N SER A 41 -5.20 -2.82 -2.52
CA SER A 41 -6.12 -2.45 -1.44
C SER A 41 -6.48 -0.95 -1.52
N PRO A 42 -7.76 -0.58 -1.37
CA PRO A 42 -8.19 0.81 -1.38
C PRO A 42 -7.75 1.57 -0.12
N HIS A 43 -7.70 2.90 -0.20
CA HIS A 43 -7.20 3.77 0.88
C HIS A 43 -8.07 4.96 1.27
N ALA A 44 -9.33 5.01 0.83
CA ALA A 44 -10.30 5.95 1.41
C ALA A 44 -10.51 5.74 2.93
N GLY A 45 -11.30 6.61 3.57
CA GLY A 45 -11.71 6.42 4.96
C GLY A 45 -12.44 5.08 5.17
N TYR A 46 -12.24 4.45 6.33
CA TYR A 46 -12.69 3.09 6.61
C TYR A 46 -14.21 2.90 6.49
N MET A 47 -15.00 3.96 6.69
CA MET A 47 -16.45 3.89 6.45
C MET A 47 -16.81 3.56 5.00
N TYR A 48 -15.93 3.86 4.04
CA TYR A 48 -16.14 3.65 2.62
C TYR A 48 -15.38 2.42 2.10
N SER A 49 -14.06 2.39 2.28
CA SER A 49 -13.17 1.38 1.71
C SER A 49 -12.85 0.21 2.66
N GLY A 50 -13.09 0.39 3.97
CA GLY A 50 -12.69 -0.55 5.01
C GLY A 50 -13.23 -1.97 4.81
N PRO A 51 -14.51 -2.18 4.48
CA PRO A 51 -15.04 -3.52 4.19
C PRO A 51 -14.35 -4.21 3.00
N VAL A 52 -13.95 -3.45 1.97
CA VAL A 52 -13.22 -3.98 0.80
C VAL A 52 -11.79 -4.34 1.19
N ALA A 53 -11.08 -3.43 1.88
CA ALA A 53 -9.73 -3.69 2.38
C ALA A 53 -9.70 -4.89 3.33
N GLY A 54 -10.64 -4.96 4.28
CA GLY A 54 -10.80 -6.09 5.20
C GLY A 54 -11.06 -7.41 4.49
N ALA A 55 -11.92 -7.43 3.47
CA ALA A 55 -12.19 -8.64 2.68
C ALA A 55 -10.94 -9.17 1.93
N VAL A 56 -10.11 -8.28 1.38
CA VAL A 56 -8.86 -8.66 0.70
C VAL A 56 -7.82 -9.14 1.71
N ILE A 57 -7.52 -8.32 2.72
CA ILE A 57 -6.46 -8.60 3.70
C ILE A 57 -6.77 -9.86 4.53
N SER A 58 -8.05 -10.12 4.81
CA SER A 58 -8.49 -11.36 5.46
C SER A 58 -8.08 -12.64 4.73
N ARG A 59 -7.85 -12.60 3.42
CA ARG A 59 -7.47 -13.78 2.63
C ARG A 59 -5.97 -13.95 2.50
N VAL A 60 -5.16 -13.01 2.99
CA VAL A 60 -3.71 -13.07 2.83
C VAL A 60 -3.08 -13.95 3.91
N LYS A 61 -2.18 -14.86 3.51
CA LYS A 61 -1.25 -15.49 4.45
C LYS A 61 -0.10 -14.52 4.71
N PHE A 62 -0.09 -13.95 5.91
CA PHE A 62 0.83 -12.88 6.29
C PHE A 62 2.29 -13.35 6.27
N LYS A 63 3.15 -12.51 5.71
CA LYS A 63 4.61 -12.59 5.86
C LYS A 63 5.09 -11.59 6.90
N ASP A 64 6.39 -11.56 7.16
CA ASP A 64 6.97 -10.68 8.18
C ASP A 64 6.94 -9.21 7.76
N THR A 65 7.07 -8.97 6.45
CA THR A 65 7.23 -7.63 5.89
C THR A 65 6.22 -7.36 4.76
N PHE A 66 5.65 -6.17 4.73
CA PHE A 66 4.88 -5.65 3.59
C PHE A 66 5.63 -4.52 2.91
N ILE A 67 5.87 -4.63 1.60
CA ILE A 67 6.32 -3.49 0.79
C ILE A 67 5.07 -2.78 0.30
N ILE A 68 4.81 -1.56 0.78
CA ILE A 68 3.57 -0.85 0.51
C ILE A 68 3.86 0.32 -0.43
N LEU A 69 3.33 0.22 -1.66
CA LEU A 69 3.37 1.27 -2.67
C LEU A 69 2.11 2.13 -2.51
N GLY A 70 2.27 3.42 -2.28
CA GLY A 70 1.14 4.35 -2.23
C GLY A 70 1.36 5.57 -3.12
N PRO A 71 0.30 6.16 -3.69
CA PRO A 71 0.41 7.44 -4.37
C PRO A 71 0.91 8.55 -3.42
N ASN A 72 1.63 9.52 -3.98
CA ASN A 72 1.94 10.79 -3.31
C ASN A 72 0.87 11.84 -3.68
N HIS A 73 -0.20 11.91 -2.90
CA HIS A 73 -1.26 12.91 -3.04
C HIS A 73 -0.83 14.30 -2.61
N THR A 74 0.15 14.39 -1.69
CA THR A 74 0.57 15.68 -1.14
C THR A 74 1.44 16.48 -2.11
N GLY A 75 2.08 15.81 -3.08
CA GLY A 75 3.09 16.39 -3.97
C GLY A 75 4.35 16.88 -3.25
N ARG A 76 4.55 16.50 -1.98
CA ARG A 76 5.69 16.92 -1.16
C ARG A 76 6.86 15.97 -1.35
N GLY A 77 8.06 16.51 -1.17
CA GLY A 77 9.28 15.73 -1.18
C GLY A 77 9.65 15.16 -2.55
N LYS A 78 10.41 14.07 -2.55
CA LYS A 78 10.82 13.36 -3.75
C LYS A 78 9.64 12.62 -4.39
N PRO A 79 9.53 12.64 -5.73
CA PRO A 79 8.39 12.06 -6.43
C PRO A 79 8.33 10.54 -6.30
N LEU A 80 9.48 9.86 -6.23
CA LEU A 80 9.61 8.42 -6.04
C LEU A 80 10.45 8.23 -4.77
N SER A 81 9.77 8.04 -3.64
CA SER A 81 10.38 8.12 -2.32
C SER A 81 10.23 6.82 -1.54
N ILE A 82 11.25 6.49 -0.75
CA ILE A 82 11.26 5.38 0.20
C ILE A 82 11.69 5.91 1.57
N MET A 83 11.12 5.37 2.65
CA MET A 83 11.62 5.58 4.01
C MET A 83 12.38 4.33 4.44
N SER A 84 13.70 4.44 4.65
CA SER A 84 14.55 3.25 4.84
C SER A 84 14.79 2.85 6.29
N GLU A 85 14.40 3.70 7.26
CA GLU A 85 14.58 3.44 8.68
C GLU A 85 13.53 4.11 9.57
N GLY A 86 13.42 3.65 10.82
CA GLY A 86 12.49 4.19 11.79
C GLY A 86 11.16 3.43 11.83
N LYS A 87 10.09 4.14 12.20
CA LYS A 87 8.78 3.52 12.46
C LYS A 87 7.63 4.47 12.19
N TRP A 88 6.45 3.91 11.94
CA TRP A 88 5.19 4.62 11.77
C TRP A 88 4.30 4.34 12.97
N GLN A 89 3.79 5.38 13.61
CA GLN A 89 2.87 5.23 14.73
C GLN A 89 1.42 5.13 14.23
N THR A 90 0.65 4.21 14.81
CA THR A 90 -0.80 4.13 14.66
C THR A 90 -1.46 4.08 16.05
N PRO A 91 -2.79 4.19 16.15
CA PRO A 91 -3.48 3.95 17.42
C PRO A 91 -3.30 2.53 17.99
N LEU A 92 -2.89 1.54 17.18
CA LEU A 92 -2.64 0.17 17.65
C LEU A 92 -1.20 -0.04 18.14
N GLY A 93 -0.31 0.93 17.96
CA GLY A 93 1.10 0.86 18.31
C GLY A 93 1.99 1.22 17.13
N ASP A 94 3.29 1.06 17.32
CA ASP A 94 4.28 1.34 16.29
C ASP A 94 4.37 0.21 15.25
N VAL A 95 4.67 0.57 14.01
CA VAL A 95 5.00 -0.33 12.89
C VAL A 95 6.44 -0.05 12.48
N GLU A 96 7.32 -1.03 12.65
CA GLU A 96 8.74 -0.88 12.34
C GLU A 96 8.99 -0.96 10.82
N ILE A 97 9.94 -0.17 10.34
CA ILE A 97 10.44 -0.33 8.96
C ILE A 97 11.41 -1.52 8.92
N ASP A 98 11.28 -2.37 7.91
CA ASP A 98 12.27 -3.41 7.63
C ASP A 98 13.51 -2.78 7.01
N ALA A 99 14.37 -2.21 7.86
CA ALA A 99 15.50 -1.40 7.44
C ALA A 99 16.50 -2.17 6.55
N GLU A 100 16.71 -3.46 6.81
CA GLU A 100 17.58 -4.28 5.95
C GLU A 100 17.06 -4.35 4.51
N LEU A 101 15.76 -4.63 4.35
CA LEU A 101 15.14 -4.72 3.02
C LEU A 101 15.07 -3.34 2.36
N ALA A 102 14.67 -2.31 3.10
CA ALA A 102 14.49 -0.97 2.57
C ALA A 102 15.83 -0.33 2.15
N GLN A 103 16.88 -0.47 2.97
CA GLN A 103 18.22 0.03 2.65
C GLN A 103 18.85 -0.73 1.50
N HIS A 104 18.67 -2.06 1.42
CA HIS A 104 19.14 -2.83 0.27
C HIS A 104 18.44 -2.39 -1.02
N LEU A 105 17.11 -2.26 -0.99
CA LEU A 105 16.33 -1.74 -2.13
C LEU A 105 16.80 -0.34 -2.54
N LEU A 106 16.96 0.58 -1.60
CA LEU A 106 17.48 1.92 -1.87
C LEU A 106 18.88 1.89 -2.50
N SER A 107 19.76 0.98 -2.05
CA SER A 107 21.14 0.89 -2.55
C SER A 107 21.25 0.41 -4.00
N ILE A 108 20.29 -0.39 -4.46
CA ILE A 108 20.25 -0.93 -5.82
C ILE A 108 19.32 -0.15 -6.74
N SER A 109 18.49 0.76 -6.19
CA SER A 109 17.49 1.48 -6.97
C SER A 109 18.10 2.64 -7.74
N HIS A 110 17.68 2.79 -8.99
CA HIS A 110 18.05 3.93 -9.82
C HIS A 110 17.08 5.12 -9.67
N HIS A 111 15.86 4.87 -9.17
CA HIS A 111 14.76 5.84 -9.15
C HIS A 111 14.37 6.28 -7.75
N LEU A 112 14.38 5.36 -6.78
CA LEU A 112 13.94 5.64 -5.42
C LEU A 112 14.96 6.52 -4.69
N GLN A 113 14.46 7.52 -3.98
CA GLN A 113 15.26 8.40 -3.14
C GLN A 113 14.72 8.38 -1.72
N GLU A 114 15.61 8.51 -0.74
CA GLU A 114 15.19 8.65 0.66
C GLU A 114 14.67 10.06 0.93
N ASP A 115 13.42 10.18 1.39
CA ASP A 115 12.82 11.46 1.77
C ASP A 115 11.60 11.33 2.70
N ASP A 116 11.83 11.55 4.00
CA ASP A 116 10.77 11.56 5.02
C ASP A 116 9.66 12.59 4.72
N ALA A 117 9.96 13.70 4.04
CA ALA A 117 8.98 14.74 3.76
C ALA A 117 7.89 14.27 2.78
N ALA A 118 8.20 13.32 1.89
CA ALA A 118 7.24 12.71 0.97
C ALA A 118 6.26 11.78 1.70
N HIS A 119 6.64 11.25 2.87
CA HIS A 119 5.81 10.36 3.68
C HIS A 119 5.05 11.08 4.78
N ALA A 120 5.58 12.20 5.30
CA ALA A 120 5.15 12.84 6.54
C ALA A 120 3.64 13.14 6.65
N PHE A 121 2.98 13.45 5.53
CA PHE A 121 1.55 13.80 5.48
C PHE A 121 0.75 12.96 4.48
N GLU A 122 1.36 11.91 3.92
CA GLU A 122 0.70 11.03 2.95
C GLU A 122 -0.12 9.95 3.68
N HIS A 123 -1.36 9.73 3.28
CA HIS A 123 -2.28 8.83 3.98
C HIS A 123 -2.41 7.46 3.32
N SER A 124 -2.11 7.35 2.02
CA SER A 124 -2.39 6.14 1.22
C SER A 124 -1.76 4.87 1.81
N ILE A 125 -0.56 4.98 2.40
CA ILE A 125 0.11 3.87 3.10
C ILE A 125 -0.42 3.71 4.53
N GLU A 126 -0.61 4.82 5.25
CA GLU A 126 -1.00 4.83 6.67
C GLU A 126 -2.29 4.05 6.93
N VAL A 127 -3.29 4.26 6.09
CA VAL A 127 -4.61 3.62 6.22
C VAL A 127 -4.56 2.09 6.12
N GLN A 128 -3.52 1.51 5.53
CA GLN A 128 -3.36 0.06 5.45
C GLN A 128 -2.84 -0.53 6.78
N LEU A 129 -2.08 0.27 7.54
CA LEU A 129 -1.31 -0.22 8.68
C LEU A 129 -2.15 -0.80 9.82
N PRO A 130 -3.29 -0.20 10.24
CA PRO A 130 -4.10 -0.79 11.29
C PRO A 130 -4.66 -2.17 10.95
N PHE A 131 -5.07 -2.41 9.68
CA PHE A 131 -5.49 -3.74 9.24
C PHE A 131 -4.33 -4.74 9.33
N LEU A 132 -3.13 -4.35 8.92
CA LEU A 132 -1.96 -5.23 9.00
C LEU A 132 -1.60 -5.57 10.45
N GLN A 133 -1.55 -4.56 11.34
CA GLN A 133 -1.28 -4.76 12.77
C GLN A 133 -2.35 -5.62 13.46
N TYR A 134 -3.61 -5.54 13.02
CA TYR A 134 -4.68 -6.35 13.58
C TYR A 134 -4.43 -7.85 13.39
N PHE A 135 -4.00 -8.26 12.19
CA PHE A 135 -3.68 -9.66 11.91
C PHE A 135 -2.30 -10.08 12.39
N ARG A 136 -1.33 -9.16 12.37
CA ARG A 136 0.06 -9.41 12.74
C ARG A 136 0.64 -8.22 13.52
N PRO A 137 0.61 -8.25 14.86
CA PRO A 137 1.04 -7.11 15.69
C PRO A 137 2.52 -6.70 15.51
N ASP A 138 3.37 -7.61 15.06
CA ASP A 138 4.80 -7.42 14.82
C ASP A 138 5.16 -7.22 13.34
N VAL A 139 4.18 -6.91 12.48
CA VAL A 139 4.39 -6.68 11.05
C VAL A 139 5.37 -5.54 10.82
N ARG A 140 6.27 -5.71 9.86
CA ARG A 140 7.19 -4.67 9.38
C ARG A 140 6.76 -4.17 8.01
N ILE A 141 7.20 -2.96 7.67
CA ILE A 141 6.88 -2.35 6.35
C ILE A 141 8.10 -1.81 5.63
N VAL A 142 8.00 -1.70 4.32
CA VAL A 142 8.84 -0.84 3.47
C VAL A 142 7.91 0.11 2.74
N PRO A 143 7.74 1.36 3.22
CA PRO A 143 6.80 2.30 2.62
C PRO A 143 7.47 3.03 1.45
N ILE A 144 6.80 3.03 0.30
CA ILE A 144 7.26 3.68 -0.93
C ILE A 144 6.14 4.57 -1.47
N THR A 145 6.39 5.87 -1.58
CA THR A 145 5.45 6.82 -2.18
C THR A 145 5.83 7.12 -3.62
N LEU A 146 4.85 7.05 -4.51
CA LEU A 146 5.04 7.18 -5.95
C LEU A 146 4.14 8.30 -6.49
N SER A 147 4.76 9.26 -7.18
CA SER A 147 4.09 10.23 -8.05
C SER A 147 4.06 9.69 -9.48
N PHE A 148 3.39 10.41 -10.39
CA PHE A 148 3.39 10.06 -11.82
C PHE A 148 4.83 9.99 -12.38
N ALA A 149 5.14 8.88 -13.04
CA ALA A 149 6.42 8.60 -13.70
C ALA A 149 6.18 7.77 -14.97
N SER A 150 7.24 7.55 -15.76
CA SER A 150 7.15 6.70 -16.94
C SER A 150 6.92 5.24 -16.54
N ILE A 151 6.24 4.49 -17.42
CA ILE A 151 6.07 3.04 -17.26
C ILE A 151 7.40 2.31 -17.09
N ASP A 152 8.46 2.76 -17.76
CA ASP A 152 9.80 2.17 -17.64
C ASP A 152 10.37 2.32 -16.24
N ALA A 153 10.16 3.46 -15.58
CA ALA A 153 10.57 3.68 -14.20
C ALA A 153 9.82 2.73 -13.26
N TYR A 154 8.50 2.56 -13.44
CA TYR A 154 7.71 1.63 -12.63
C TYR A 154 8.13 0.16 -12.85
N LYS A 155 8.41 -0.24 -14.10
CA LYS A 155 8.94 -1.57 -14.42
C LYS A 155 10.30 -1.82 -13.77
N GLU A 156 11.18 -0.82 -13.77
CA GLU A 156 12.50 -0.93 -13.14
C GLU A 156 12.38 -1.05 -11.61
N ILE A 157 11.58 -0.20 -10.97
CA ILE A 157 11.28 -0.28 -9.53
C ILE A 157 10.69 -1.66 -9.16
N GLY A 158 9.76 -2.19 -9.96
CA GLY A 158 9.19 -3.52 -9.73
C GLY A 158 10.24 -4.64 -9.77
N ARG A 159 11.19 -4.57 -10.70
CA ARG A 159 12.31 -5.53 -10.80
C ARG A 159 13.30 -5.37 -9.64
N GLU A 160 13.59 -4.14 -9.23
CA GLU A 160 14.44 -3.83 -8.09
C GLU A 160 13.83 -4.35 -6.78
N ILE A 161 12.52 -4.20 -6.58
CA ILE A 161 11.79 -4.79 -5.45
C ILE A 161 11.95 -6.31 -5.44
N ALA A 162 11.68 -6.97 -6.56
CA ALA A 162 11.81 -8.43 -6.66
C ALA A 162 13.24 -8.91 -6.37
N ARG A 163 14.24 -8.18 -6.88
CA ARG A 163 15.65 -8.45 -6.61
C ARG A 163 16.01 -8.24 -5.14
N ALA A 164 15.54 -7.16 -4.51
CA ALA A 164 15.83 -6.87 -3.12
C ALA A 164 15.26 -7.94 -2.18
N ILE A 165 14.03 -8.41 -2.44
CA ILE A 165 13.41 -9.52 -1.71
C ILE A 165 14.26 -10.80 -1.84
N SER A 166 14.69 -11.12 -3.07
CA SER A 166 15.52 -12.30 -3.35
C SER A 166 16.89 -12.25 -2.66
N ASP A 167 17.60 -11.12 -2.79
CA ASP A 167 18.96 -10.95 -2.28
C ASP A 167 19.00 -11.01 -0.74
N THR A 168 18.02 -10.39 -0.07
CA THR A 168 17.89 -10.39 1.40
C THR A 168 17.22 -11.64 1.95
N ARG A 169 16.62 -12.47 1.08
CA ARG A 169 15.83 -13.66 1.46
C ARG A 169 14.70 -13.35 2.44
N ARG A 170 14.16 -12.13 2.37
CA ARG A 170 13.01 -11.72 3.19
C ARG A 170 11.74 -12.36 2.66
N GLU A 171 10.87 -12.79 3.57
CA GLU A 171 9.50 -13.12 3.21
C GLU A 171 8.67 -11.83 3.22
N ALA A 172 8.24 -11.38 2.04
CA ALA A 172 7.51 -10.14 1.89
C ALA A 172 6.28 -10.28 0.99
N VAL A 173 5.25 -9.47 1.25
CA VAL A 173 4.09 -9.28 0.37
C VAL A 173 4.12 -7.85 -0.18
N ILE A 174 3.87 -7.70 -1.48
CA ILE A 174 3.78 -6.38 -2.12
C ILE A 174 2.32 -5.90 -2.05
N MET A 175 2.08 -4.70 -1.52
CA MET A 175 0.76 -4.09 -1.46
C MET A 175 0.77 -2.81 -2.28
N ALA A 176 -0.05 -2.77 -3.33
CA ALA A 176 -0.38 -1.53 -4.02
C ALA A 176 -1.61 -0.90 -3.34
N SER A 177 -1.40 0.24 -2.69
CA SER A 177 -2.47 1.03 -2.12
C SER A 177 -3.06 1.92 -3.21
N SER A 178 -4.24 1.57 -3.70
CA SER A 178 -4.90 2.26 -4.80
C SER A 178 -6.41 2.21 -4.66
N ASP A 179 -7.05 3.37 -4.76
CA ASP A 179 -8.44 3.46 -5.17
C ASP A 179 -8.54 3.31 -6.71
N MET A 180 -9.75 3.32 -7.26
CA MET A 180 -10.02 3.22 -8.70
C MET A 180 -10.68 4.52 -9.18
N THR A 181 -11.60 4.50 -10.16
CA THR A 181 -12.21 5.73 -10.71
C THR A 181 -12.90 6.59 -9.64
N HIS A 182 -12.55 7.88 -9.59
CA HIS A 182 -13.23 8.87 -8.76
C HIS A 182 -14.27 9.71 -9.53
N TYR A 183 -15.27 10.20 -8.80
CA TYR A 183 -16.25 11.21 -9.25
C TYR A 183 -17.08 10.87 -10.50
N GLU A 184 -17.31 9.59 -10.77
CA GLU A 184 -18.15 9.15 -11.89
C GLU A 184 -19.36 8.32 -11.43
N PRO A 185 -20.43 8.26 -12.25
CA PRO A 185 -21.54 7.33 -12.00
C PRO A 185 -21.03 5.89 -11.90
N HIS A 186 -21.61 5.13 -10.96
CA HIS A 186 -21.15 3.80 -10.62
C HIS A 186 -21.03 2.86 -11.83
N ASP A 187 -21.99 2.90 -12.76
CA ASP A 187 -21.97 2.05 -13.95
C ASP A 187 -20.82 2.40 -14.90
N VAL A 188 -20.42 3.68 -14.96
CA VAL A 188 -19.29 4.15 -15.77
C VAL A 188 -17.98 3.74 -15.11
N ALA A 189 -17.82 4.03 -13.81
CA ALA A 189 -16.67 3.63 -13.01
C ALA A 189 -16.45 2.11 -13.10
N ALA A 190 -17.48 1.31 -12.87
CA ALA A 190 -17.40 -0.16 -12.91
C ALA A 190 -16.91 -0.70 -14.28
N ARG A 191 -17.30 -0.07 -15.40
CA ARG A 191 -16.82 -0.45 -16.74
C ARG A 191 -15.36 -0.08 -16.95
N LYS A 192 -14.94 1.11 -16.51
CA LYS A 192 -13.54 1.56 -16.62
C LYS A 192 -12.62 0.72 -15.74
N ASP A 193 -12.98 0.59 -14.46
CA ASP A 193 -12.22 -0.15 -13.45
C ASP A 193 -12.06 -1.62 -13.85
N ARG A 194 -13.09 -2.23 -14.45
CA ARG A 194 -13.00 -3.60 -14.96
C ARG A 194 -11.86 -3.77 -15.97
N GLN A 195 -11.63 -2.78 -16.84
CA GLN A 195 -10.55 -2.88 -17.84
C GLN A 195 -9.16 -2.85 -17.18
N ALA A 196 -8.96 -2.03 -16.16
CA ALA A 196 -7.72 -2.03 -15.37
C ALA A 196 -7.56 -3.34 -14.58
N ILE A 197 -8.62 -3.79 -13.89
CA ILE A 197 -8.61 -5.05 -13.13
C ILE A 197 -8.29 -6.24 -14.04
N ASP A 198 -8.88 -6.31 -15.23
CA ASP A 198 -8.64 -7.40 -16.17
C ASP A 198 -7.18 -7.40 -16.68
N ALA A 199 -6.54 -6.24 -16.82
CA ALA A 199 -5.12 -6.13 -17.13
C ALA A 199 -4.23 -6.59 -15.97
N ILE A 200 -4.57 -6.20 -14.72
CA ILE A 200 -3.90 -6.70 -13.50
C ILE A 200 -3.99 -8.22 -13.42
N LEU A 201 -5.16 -8.80 -13.65
CA LEU A 201 -5.38 -10.25 -13.61
C LEU A 201 -4.59 -11.02 -14.69
N ARG A 202 -4.28 -10.36 -15.82
CA ARG A 202 -3.43 -10.93 -16.88
C ARG A 202 -1.93 -10.71 -16.64
N LEU A 203 -1.55 -9.95 -15.61
CA LEU A 203 -0.19 -9.48 -15.38
C LEU A 203 0.38 -8.76 -16.62
N ASP A 204 -0.45 -7.90 -17.23
CA ASP A 204 -0.11 -7.11 -18.41
C ASP A 204 0.02 -5.63 -18.02
N GLU A 205 1.23 -5.23 -17.64
CA GLU A 205 1.49 -3.89 -17.12
C GLU A 205 1.40 -2.79 -18.19
N ASP A 206 1.67 -3.12 -19.46
CA ASP A 206 1.54 -2.19 -20.58
C ASP A 206 0.07 -1.87 -20.86
N GLU A 207 -0.79 -2.89 -20.87
CA GLU A 207 -2.23 -2.70 -20.99
C GLU A 207 -2.81 -1.97 -19.78
N LEU A 208 -2.35 -2.28 -18.55
CA LEU A 208 -2.79 -1.58 -17.35
C LEU A 208 -2.50 -0.09 -17.44
N PHE A 209 -1.25 0.27 -17.73
CA PHE A 209 -0.83 1.66 -17.84
C PHE A 209 -1.65 2.40 -18.92
N ARG A 210 -1.81 1.78 -20.09
CA ARG A 210 -2.61 2.33 -21.19
C ARG A 210 -4.07 2.59 -20.80
N ARG A 211 -4.72 1.66 -20.10
CA ARG A 211 -6.13 1.80 -19.66
C ARG A 211 -6.30 2.86 -18.59
N VAL A 212 -5.36 2.93 -17.65
CA VAL A 212 -5.37 3.97 -16.61
C VAL A 212 -5.28 5.35 -17.24
N GLU A 213 -4.37 5.56 -18.20
CA GLU A 213 -4.25 6.84 -18.92
C GLU A 213 -5.46 7.13 -19.83
N GLU A 214 -5.91 6.16 -20.61
CA GLU A 214 -7.03 6.32 -21.56
C GLU A 214 -8.35 6.67 -20.86
N HIS A 215 -8.58 6.11 -19.68
CA HIS A 215 -9.85 6.24 -18.97
C HIS A 215 -9.80 7.17 -17.75
N ASN A 216 -8.60 7.71 -17.44
CA ASN A 216 -8.35 8.53 -16.26
C ASN A 216 -8.82 7.83 -14.97
N ILE A 217 -8.37 6.58 -14.77
CA ILE A 217 -8.70 5.76 -13.61
C ILE A 217 -7.78 6.20 -12.46
N SER A 218 -8.26 7.11 -11.63
CA SER A 218 -7.57 7.66 -10.45
C SER A 218 -8.56 8.41 -9.56
#